data_AF-A0A4S0JFE6-F1
#
_entry.id   AF-A0A4S0JFE6-F1
#
_cell.length_a   1.000
_cell.length_b   1.000
_cell.length_c   1.000
_cell.angle_alpha   90.00
_cell.angle_beta   90.00
_cell.angle_gamma   90.00
#
_symmetry.space_group_name_H-M   'P 1'
#
loop_
_entity.id
_entity.type
_entity.pdbx_description
1 polymer ?
#
loop_
_entity_poly.entity_id
_entity_poly.type
_entity_poly.pdbx_seq_one_letter_code
_entity_poly.pdbx_strand_id
1 'polypeptide(L)' 'RDFRGVSGRSFDGRGNFNMGVKEQIIFPEIDFDAVDAIRGMDIAITTTAKTDAEAKALLAAFKFPFRN' A
#
# COMPACT_ATOMS: atom_id res chain seq x y z
N ARG A 1 -3.29 0.60 14.99
CA ARG A 1 -4.20 1.59 14.35
C ARG A 1 -5.27 0.85 13.55
N ASP A 2 -6.52 1.31 13.59
CA ASP A 2 -7.70 0.65 13.00
C ASP A 2 -7.57 0.52 11.47
N PHE A 3 -7.05 -0.62 10.99
CA PHE A 3 -6.84 -0.88 9.57
C PHE A 3 -8.11 -1.45 8.95
N ARG A 4 -8.76 -0.66 8.08
CA ARG A 4 -10.02 -1.04 7.41
C ARG A 4 -9.81 -1.49 5.96
N GLY A 5 -8.58 -1.82 5.58
CA GLY A 5 -8.20 -2.10 4.19
C GLY A 5 -7.75 -0.86 3.42
N VAL A 6 -7.05 -1.10 2.32
CA VAL A 6 -6.57 -0.08 1.38
C VAL A 6 -7.65 0.28 0.36
N SER A 7 -7.71 1.56 -0.05
CA SER A 7 -8.67 2.03 -1.05
C SER A 7 -8.37 1.39 -2.41
N GLY A 8 -9.36 0.72 -3.02
CA GLY A 8 -9.25 0.22 -4.39
C GLY A 8 -9.33 1.29 -5.48
N ARG A 9 -9.27 2.58 -5.12
CA ARG A 9 -9.31 3.74 -6.03
C ARG A 9 -7.94 4.41 -6.25
N SER A 10 -6.89 3.97 -5.57
CA SER A 10 -5.57 4.61 -5.62
C SER A 10 -4.70 4.12 -6.79
N PHE A 11 -5.33 3.83 -7.92
CA PHE A 11 -4.65 3.46 -9.16
C PHE A 11 -4.44 4.70 -10.04
N ASP A 12 -3.41 4.68 -10.88
CA ASP A 12 -3.01 5.81 -11.72
C ASP A 12 -3.55 5.78 -13.17
N GLY A 13 -4.40 4.81 -13.51
CA GLY A 13 -4.92 4.61 -14.87
C GLY A 13 -4.01 3.77 -15.77
N ARG A 14 -2.80 3.43 -15.31
CA ARG A 14 -1.81 2.64 -16.05
C ARG A 14 -1.41 1.36 -15.30
N GLY A 15 -2.26 0.92 -14.36
CA GLY A 15 -2.01 -0.31 -13.62
C GLY A 15 -0.98 -0.18 -12.49
N ASN A 16 -0.62 1.04 -12.07
CA ASN A 16 0.21 1.24 -10.88
C ASN A 16 -0.67 1.61 -9.69
N PHE A 17 -0.29 1.10 -8.52
CA PHE A 17 -1.03 1.32 -7.28
C PHE A 17 -0.17 2.08 -6.26
N ASN A 18 -0.70 3.17 -5.72
CA ASN A 18 0.00 3.99 -4.73
C ASN A 18 -0.72 3.96 -3.38
N MET A 19 0.02 3.79 -2.29
CA MET A 19 -0.52 3.90 -0.93
C MET A 19 0.43 4.58 0.03
N GLY A 20 -0.13 5.36 0.95
CA GLY A 20 0.60 5.98 2.04
C GLY A 20 0.50 5.18 3.34
N VAL A 21 1.63 4.98 3.98
CA VAL A 21 1.77 4.46 5.35
C VAL A 21 2.08 5.63 6.27
N LYS A 22 1.22 5.90 7.24
CA LYS A 22 1.38 7.06 8.13
C LYS A 22 2.52 6.92 9.13
N GLU A 23 2.88 5.70 9.49
CA GLU A 23 3.89 5.43 10.51
C GLU A 23 4.72 4.23 10.08
N GLN A 24 6.03 4.41 9.97
CA GLN A 24 6.97 3.34 9.65
C GLN A 24 7.03 2.24 10.73
N ILE A 25 6.68 2.53 11.99
CA ILE A 25 6.75 1.60 13.13
C ILE A 25 5.81 0.38 13.03
N ILE A 26 5.05 0.24 11.93
CA ILE A 26 4.27 -0.96 11.65
C ILE A 26 5.15 -2.17 11.27
N PHE A 27 6.40 -1.92 10.88
CA PHE A 27 7.36 -2.94 10.49
C PHE A 27 8.12 -3.43 11.73
N PRO A 28 8.11 -4.74 12.05
CA PRO A 28 8.84 -5.28 13.19
C PRO A 28 10.37 -5.14 13.06
N GLU A 29 10.87 -4.86 11.86
CA GLU A 29 12.28 -4.56 11.59
C GLU A 29 12.74 -3.20 12.15
N ILE A 30 11.81 -2.31 12.50
CA ILE A 30 12.12 -0.99 13.04
C ILE A 30 12.06 -1.04 14.57
N ASP A 31 13.20 -0.74 15.20
CA ASP A 31 13.28 -0.55 16.65
C ASP A 31 12.63 0.79 17.03
N PHE A 32 11.56 0.72 17.82
CA PHE A 32 10.83 1.89 18.28
C PHE A 32 11.69 2.81 19.16
N ASP A 33 12.58 2.23 19.98
CA ASP A 33 13.38 2.98 20.95
C ASP A 33 14.51 3.78 20.28
N ALA A 34 14.90 3.37 19.07
CA ALA A 34 15.91 4.07 18.26
C ALA A 34 15.32 5.15 17.33
N VAL A 35 14.00 5.33 17.30
CA VAL A 35 13.32 6.27 16.39
C VAL A 35 13.08 7.62 17.09
N ASP A 36 13.77 8.67 16.62
CA ASP A 36 13.60 10.04 17.13
C ASP A 36 12.23 10.67 16.77
N ALA A 37 11.65 10.29 15.63
CA ALA A 37 10.38 10.84 15.15
C ALA A 37 9.62 9.86 14.24
N ILE A 38 8.29 9.83 14.39
CA ILE A 38 7.40 9.07 13.52
C ILE A 38 7.36 9.73 12.15
N ARG A 39 7.77 8.98 11.12
CA ARG A 39 7.68 9.40 9.72
C ARG A 39 6.69 8.54 8.96
N GLY A 40 6.00 9.18 8.01
CA GLY A 40 5.22 8.49 7.00
C GLY A 40 6.10 8.03 5.84
N MET A 41 5.58 7.09 5.06
CA MET A 41 6.22 6.53 3.87
C MET A 41 5.16 6.32 2.79
N ASP A 42 5.48 6.62 1.55
CA ASP A 42 4.66 6.27 0.40
C ASP A 42 5.22 5.03 -0.30
N ILE A 43 4.34 4.11 -0.68
CA ILE A 43 4.65 2.87 -1.37
C ILE A 43 3.95 2.92 -2.73
N ALA A 44 4.74 2.79 -3.79
CA ALA A 44 4.26 2.65 -5.16
C ALA A 44 4.54 1.23 -5.67
N ILE A 45 3.48 0.53 -6.06
CA ILE A 45 3.56 -0.80 -6.67
C ILE A 45 3.37 -0.62 -8.18
N THR A 46 4.48 -0.71 -8.91
CA THR A 46 4.49 -0.69 -10.37
C THR A 46 4.27 -2.09 -10.91
N THR A 47 3.29 -2.26 -11.78
CA THR A 47 3.01 -3.56 -12.42
C THR A 47 3.13 -3.46 -13.94
N THR A 48 3.16 -4.61 -14.61
CA THR A 48 3.14 -4.68 -16.08
C THR A 48 1.74 -4.60 -16.67
N ALA A 49 0.70 -4.44 -15.83
CA ALA A 49 -0.68 -4.32 -16.27
C ALA A 49 -0.87 -3.04 -17.10
N LYS A 50 -1.75 -3.08 -18.10
CA LYS A 50 -2.03 -1.90 -18.94
C LYS A 50 -3.23 -1.11 -18.43
N THR A 51 -4.04 -1.72 -17.57
CA THR A 51 -5.26 -1.14 -17.02
C THR A 51 -5.34 -1.36 -15.51
N ASP A 52 -6.07 -0.48 -14.84
CA ASP A 52 -6.31 -0.59 -13.39
C ASP A 52 -7.10 -1.85 -13.03
N ALA A 53 -7.97 -2.32 -13.93
CA ALA A 53 -8.73 -3.54 -13.72
C ALA A 53 -7.83 -4.78 -13.64
N GLU A 54 -6.85 -4.89 -14.55
CA GLU A 54 -5.85 -5.95 -14.53
C GLU A 54 -4.97 -5.89 -13.28
N ALA A 55 -4.47 -4.69 -12.93
CA ALA A 55 -3.66 -4.49 -11.74
C ALA A 55 -4.42 -4.81 -10.44
N LYS A 56 -5.69 -4.38 -10.35
CA LYS A 56 -6.54 -4.68 -9.20
C LYS A 56 -6.84 -6.17 -9.08
N ALA A 57 -7.10 -6.85 -10.19
CA ALA A 57 -7.31 -8.30 -10.19
C ALA A 57 -6.04 -9.05 -9.73
N LEU A 58 -4.87 -8.63 -10.21
CA LEU A 58 -3.58 -9.19 -9.80
C LEU A 58 -3.35 -9.02 -8.29
N LEU A 59 -3.49 -7.81 -7.77
CA LEU A 59 -3.32 -7.52 -6.36
C LEU A 59 -4.37 -8.26 -5.50
N ALA A 60 -5.61 -8.36 -5.96
CA ALA A 60 -6.64 -9.15 -5.28
C ALA A 60 -6.28 -10.65 -5.22
N ALA A 61 -5.69 -11.21 -6.29
CA ALA A 61 -5.20 -12.58 -6.33
C ALA A 61 -4.04 -12.80 -5.32
N PHE A 62 -3.18 -11.80 -5.14
CA PHE A 62 -2.15 -11.77 -4.09
C PHE A 62 -2.68 -11.51 -2.67
N LYS A 63 -4.01 -11.55 -2.47
CA LYS A 63 -4.66 -11.28 -1.17
C LYS A 63 -4.37 -9.89 -0.64
N PHE A 64 -4.14 -8.92 -1.53
CA PHE A 64 -3.97 -7.54 -1.12
C PHE A 64 -5.26 -7.04 -0.43
N PRO A 65 -5.16 -6.39 0.74
CA PRO A 65 -6.29 -6.13 1.61
C PRO A 65 -7.12 -4.91 1.14
N PHE A 66 -7.78 -5.02 0.00
CA PHE A 66 -8.68 -3.99 -0.49
C PHE A 66 -9.92 -3.84 0.40
N ARG A 67 -10.30 -2.59 0.64
CA ARG A 67 -11.60 -2.24 1.20
C ARG A 67 -12.64 -2.27 0.07
N ASN A 68 -13.54 -3.25 0.12
CA ASN A 68 -14.72 -3.34 -0.75
C ASN A 68 -15.73 -2.24 -0.43
#